data_AF-A0A949VPL4-F1
#
_entry.id   AF-A0A949VPL4-F1
#
_cell.length_a   1.000
_cell.length_b   1.000
_cell.length_c   1.000
_cell.angle_alpha   90.00
_cell.angle_beta   90.00
_cell.angle_gamma   90.00
#
_symmetry.space_group_name_H-M   'P 1'
#
loop_
_entity.id
_entity.type
_entity.pdbx_description
1 polymer ?
#
loop_
_entity_poly.entity_id
_entity_poly.type
_entity_poly.pdbx_seq_one_letter_code
_entity_poly.pdbx_strand_id
1 'polypeptide(L)'
;MKGMTHFIEQTPQPLWLKTVPNQPIDFYTSDQFRARINQKVTYPWLNTFANIAADGFTLLTPDNGFLGQSPNGPFSRLHLAEGGTTGNAQQWGYRPWMRNGVTFTGNSDQMYIGQKYTYDNPDEPGSGELNDYTDAIVQ
;
A
#
# COMPACT_ATOMS: atom_id res chain seq x y z
N MET A 1 57.02 26.63 0.45
CA MET A 1 55.67 26.52 -0.13
C MET A 1 54.79 25.80 0.88
N LYS A 2 53.76 26.46 1.43
CA LYS A 2 52.88 25.90 2.47
C LYS A 2 51.79 25.10 1.76
N GLY A 3 51.81 23.77 1.89
CA GLY A 3 50.81 22.88 1.32
C GLY A 3 49.45 23.15 1.95
N MET A 4 48.46 23.55 1.15
CA MET A 4 47.06 23.61 1.56
C MET A 4 46.42 22.28 1.20
N THR A 5 46.26 21.40 2.18
CA THR A 5 45.38 20.23 2.06
C THR A 5 43.94 20.73 2.27
N HIS A 6 43.13 20.74 1.20
CA HIS A 6 41.69 20.95 1.31
C HIS A 6 41.04 19.68 1.86
N PHE A 7 40.55 19.73 3.10
CA PHE A 7 39.63 18.72 3.62
C PHE A 7 38.21 19.13 3.20
N ILE A 8 37.54 18.28 2.41
CA ILE A 8 36.11 18.44 2.15
C ILE A 8 35.38 17.68 3.27
N GLU A 9 34.77 18.42 4.19
CA GLU A 9 33.81 17.84 5.12
C GLU A 9 32.51 17.57 4.36
N GLN A 10 32.18 16.30 4.10
CA GLN A 10 30.84 15.94 3.65
C GLN A 10 29.88 16.14 4.83
N THR A 11 28.95 17.08 4.70
CA THR A 11 27.84 17.23 5.64
C THR A 11 26.97 15.97 5.57
N PRO A 12 26.70 15.27 6.69
CA PRO A 12 25.83 14.09 6.69
C PRO A 12 24.47 14.47 6.10
N GLN A 13 24.13 13.88 4.95
CA GLN A 13 22.79 14.01 4.38
C GLN A 13 21.92 12.89 4.95
N PRO A 14 20.67 13.18 5.33
CA PRO A 14 19.74 12.12 5.71
C PRO A 14 19.51 11.17 4.53
N LEU A 15 19.43 9.87 4.80
CA LEU A 15 18.98 8.90 3.81
C LEU A 15 17.49 9.11 3.55
N TRP A 16 17.13 9.41 2.31
CA TRP A 16 15.74 9.48 1.86
C TRP A 16 15.35 8.17 1.19
N LEU A 17 14.45 7.40 1.81
CA LEU A 17 13.76 6.31 1.14
C LEU A 17 12.49 6.87 0.50
N LYS A 18 12.43 6.87 -0.84
CA LYS A 18 11.29 7.39 -1.60
C LYS A 18 10.98 6.51 -2.81
N THR A 19 9.70 6.45 -3.18
CA THR A 19 9.31 5.91 -4.49
C THR A 19 9.71 6.90 -5.58
N VAL A 20 10.15 6.39 -6.73
CA VAL A 20 10.25 7.17 -7.97
C VAL A 20 9.06 6.83 -8.87
N PRO A 21 8.74 7.62 -9.91
CA PRO A 21 7.61 7.32 -10.78
C PRO A 21 7.68 5.90 -11.32
N ASN A 22 6.57 5.17 -11.23
CA ASN A 22 6.42 3.79 -11.71
C ASN A 22 7.40 2.78 -11.10
N GLN A 23 7.92 3.03 -9.89
CA GLN A 23 8.70 2.04 -9.14
C GLN A 23 8.19 1.90 -7.69
N PRO A 24 7.72 0.71 -7.26
CA PRO A 24 7.42 0.47 -5.86
C PRO A 24 8.71 0.35 -5.05
N ILE A 25 8.60 0.53 -3.72
CA ILE A 25 9.66 0.13 -2.80
C ILE A 25 9.35 -1.29 -2.34
N ASP A 26 10.19 -2.24 -2.75
CA ASP A 26 10.06 -3.64 -2.37
C ASP A 26 11.13 -4.02 -1.34
N PHE A 27 10.73 -4.77 -0.32
CA PHE A 27 11.60 -5.28 0.74
C PHE A 27 11.72 -6.80 0.61
N TYR A 28 12.93 -7.30 0.83
CA TYR A 28 13.28 -8.70 0.69
C TYR A 28 14.03 -9.21 1.92
N THR A 29 13.89 -10.51 2.22
CA THR A 29 14.83 -11.26 3.07
C THR A 29 15.56 -12.23 2.16
N SER A 30 16.86 -12.00 1.95
CA SER A 30 17.61 -12.68 0.87
C SER A 30 16.96 -12.40 -0.50
N ASP A 31 16.56 -13.45 -1.22
CA ASP A 31 15.85 -13.40 -2.50
C ASP A 31 14.32 -13.46 -2.36
N GLN A 32 13.81 -13.60 -1.14
CA GLN A 32 12.38 -13.73 -0.87
C GLN A 32 11.73 -12.37 -0.62
N PHE A 33 10.69 -12.03 -1.40
CA PHE A 33 9.88 -10.83 -1.20
C PHE A 33 9.13 -10.86 0.14
N ARG A 34 9.02 -9.69 0.81
CA ARG A 34 8.36 -9.54 2.12
C ARG A 34 7.35 -8.41 2.21
N ALA A 35 7.59 -7.31 1.50
CA ALA A 35 6.76 -6.14 1.61
C ALA A 35 6.89 -5.23 0.39
N ARG A 36 5.85 -4.43 0.15
CA ARG A 36 5.82 -3.41 -0.89
C ARG A 36 5.17 -2.14 -0.36
N ILE A 37 5.75 -0.99 -0.67
CA ILE A 37 5.04 0.30 -0.70
C ILE A 37 4.75 0.61 -2.16
N ASN A 38 3.47 0.77 -2.49
CA ASN A 38 3.07 1.12 -3.84
C ASN A 38 3.67 2.46 -4.27
N GLN A 39 4.13 2.49 -5.52
CA GLN A 39 4.35 3.72 -6.27
C GLN A 39 3.05 4.53 -6.41
N LYS A 40 3.13 5.72 -7.02
CA LYS A 40 1.93 6.43 -7.48
C LYS A 40 1.15 5.54 -8.45
N VAL A 41 0.00 5.03 -8.03
CA VAL A 41 -0.79 4.06 -8.80
C VAL A 41 -2.29 4.20 -8.53
N THR A 42 -3.09 3.99 -9.56
CA THR A 42 -4.53 3.81 -9.48
C THR A 42 -4.86 2.44 -10.05
N TYR A 43 -5.52 1.59 -9.27
CA TYR A 43 -6.01 0.31 -9.75
C TYR A 43 -7.22 0.54 -10.66
N PRO A 44 -7.21 -0.03 -11.88
CA PRO A 44 -8.39 0.02 -12.75
C PRO A 44 -9.61 -0.57 -12.07
N TRP A 45 -9.41 -1.71 -11.39
CA TRP A 45 -10.43 -2.43 -10.64
C TRP A 45 -9.83 -3.05 -9.37
N LEU A 46 -10.61 -3.02 -8.29
CA LEU A 46 -10.42 -3.84 -7.10
C LEU A 46 -11.80 -4.35 -6.70
N ASN A 47 -12.00 -5.67 -6.74
CA ASN A 47 -13.34 -6.25 -6.80
C ASN A 47 -14.15 -5.61 -7.96
N THR A 48 -15.37 -5.14 -7.72
CA THR A 48 -16.23 -4.47 -8.71
C THR A 48 -16.05 -2.96 -8.76
N PHE A 49 -15.14 -2.38 -7.96
CA PHE A 49 -14.99 -0.94 -7.84
C PHE A 49 -13.88 -0.42 -8.74
N ALA A 50 -14.17 0.63 -9.51
CA ALA A 50 -13.26 1.23 -10.46
C ALA A 50 -12.35 2.28 -9.79
N ASN A 51 -11.21 2.56 -10.43
CA ASN A 51 -10.39 3.76 -10.18
C ASN A 51 -9.96 3.95 -8.72
N ILE A 52 -9.47 2.88 -8.09
CA ILE A 52 -9.01 2.94 -6.69
C ILE A 52 -7.60 3.52 -6.64
N ALA A 53 -7.46 4.73 -6.09
CA ALA A 53 -6.15 5.31 -5.82
C ALA A 53 -5.47 4.55 -4.66
N ALA A 54 -4.36 3.89 -4.96
CA ALA A 54 -3.65 2.98 -4.06
C ALA A 54 -2.18 3.39 -3.87
N ASP A 55 -1.85 4.65 -4.16
CA ASP A 55 -0.55 5.21 -3.91
C ASP A 55 -0.17 5.13 -2.42
N GLY A 56 1.06 4.69 -2.15
CA GLY A 56 1.57 4.54 -0.79
C GLY A 56 0.93 3.42 0.04
N PHE A 57 -0.04 2.67 -0.49
CA PHE A 57 -0.55 1.49 0.20
C PHE A 57 0.56 0.47 0.40
N THR A 58 0.58 -0.16 1.57
CA THR A 58 1.69 -1.01 2.00
C THR A 58 1.22 -2.45 2.18
N LEU A 59 1.96 -3.40 1.59
CA LEU A 59 1.74 -4.84 1.73
C LEU A 59 2.81 -5.43 2.64
N LEU A 60 2.42 -6.33 3.54
CA LEU A 60 3.27 -7.27 4.25
C LEU A 60 2.79 -8.69 3.96
N THR A 61 3.69 -9.58 3.55
CA THR A 61 3.34 -10.95 3.12
C THR A 61 4.57 -11.87 3.17
N PRO A 62 4.42 -13.20 3.37
CA PRO A 62 5.56 -14.12 3.40
C PRO A 62 6.15 -14.43 2.02
N ASP A 63 5.49 -14.11 0.91
CA ASP A 63 6.01 -14.37 -0.44
C ASP A 63 5.44 -13.43 -1.51
N ASN A 64 5.88 -13.59 -2.76
CA ASN A 64 5.41 -12.76 -3.87
C ASN A 64 4.09 -13.22 -4.50
N GLY A 65 3.47 -14.30 -4.00
CA GLY A 65 2.25 -14.89 -4.59
C GLY A 65 1.08 -13.92 -4.64
N PHE A 66 0.96 -13.05 -3.62
CA PHE A 66 -0.03 -11.98 -3.58
C PHE A 66 0.11 -10.98 -4.74
N LEU A 67 1.34 -10.68 -5.17
CA LEU A 67 1.59 -9.76 -6.28
C LEU A 67 1.25 -10.34 -7.66
N GLY A 68 0.95 -11.65 -7.73
CA GLY A 68 0.46 -12.31 -8.94
C GLY A 68 -1.05 -12.14 -9.17
N GLN A 69 -1.77 -11.52 -8.23
CA GLN A 69 -3.22 -11.30 -8.31
C GLN A 69 -3.55 -9.91 -8.86
N SER A 70 -4.76 -9.75 -9.43
CA SER A 70 -5.25 -8.43 -9.88
C SER A 70 -6.23 -7.85 -8.84
N PRO A 71 -6.02 -6.62 -8.33
CA PRO A 71 -4.86 -5.77 -8.59
C PRO A 71 -3.60 -6.29 -7.89
N ASN A 72 -2.44 -6.02 -8.50
CA ASN A 72 -1.13 -6.51 -8.04
C ASN A 72 -0.59 -5.68 -6.85
N GLY A 73 -1.37 -5.61 -5.77
CA GLY A 73 -0.95 -4.90 -4.57
C GLY A 73 -2.04 -4.69 -3.51
N PRO A 74 -1.67 -4.03 -2.41
CA PRO A 74 -2.45 -3.94 -1.17
C PRO A 74 -3.80 -3.23 -1.35
N PHE A 75 -4.81 -3.59 -0.56
CA PHE A 75 -6.19 -3.08 -0.70
C PHE A 75 -6.47 -1.84 0.16
N SER A 76 -5.65 -1.60 1.17
CA SER A 76 -5.74 -0.47 2.09
C SER A 76 -4.33 0.00 2.48
N ARG A 77 -4.24 1.04 3.31
CA ARG A 77 -2.98 1.67 3.71
C ARG A 77 -1.97 0.66 4.26
N LEU A 78 -2.45 -0.33 5.03
CA LEU A 78 -1.67 -1.51 5.40
C LEU A 78 -2.45 -2.78 5.07
N HIS A 79 -1.84 -3.70 4.35
CA HIS A 79 -2.40 -5.01 4.04
C HIS A 79 -1.49 -6.10 4.58
N LEU A 80 -1.99 -6.91 5.51
CA LEU A 80 -1.36 -8.16 5.93
C LEU A 80 -1.97 -9.30 5.11
N ALA A 81 -1.20 -9.85 4.18
CA ALA A 81 -1.68 -10.91 3.31
C ALA A 81 -0.91 -12.21 3.54
N GLU A 82 -1.65 -13.30 3.71
CA GLU A 82 -1.08 -14.64 3.67
C GLU A 82 -0.45 -14.91 2.28
N GLY A 83 0.64 -15.68 2.26
CA GLY A 83 1.29 -16.05 1.01
C GLY A 83 0.58 -17.21 0.30
N GLY A 84 1.32 -17.90 -0.55
CA GLY A 84 0.86 -19.07 -1.30
C GLY A 84 0.67 -18.80 -2.78
N THR A 85 0.40 -19.84 -3.55
CA THR A 85 0.43 -19.82 -5.02
C THR A 85 -0.50 -18.78 -5.66
N THR A 86 -1.60 -18.43 -4.99
CA THR A 86 -2.54 -17.38 -5.42
C THR A 86 -2.61 -16.20 -4.44
N GLY A 87 -1.71 -16.16 -3.45
CA GLY A 87 -1.65 -15.13 -2.42
C GLY A 87 -2.92 -14.94 -1.59
N ASN A 88 -3.89 -15.87 -1.66
CA ASN A 88 -5.14 -15.82 -0.92
C ASN A 88 -5.84 -14.44 -0.96
N ALA A 89 -5.76 -13.76 -2.10
CA ALA A 89 -6.27 -12.40 -2.27
C ALA A 89 -7.80 -12.39 -2.30
N GLN A 90 -8.44 -12.44 -1.13
CA GLN A 90 -9.89 -12.33 -0.99
C GLN A 90 -10.32 -10.87 -1.12
N GLN A 91 -11.01 -10.53 -2.21
CA GLN A 91 -11.39 -9.16 -2.56
C GLN A 91 -12.87 -8.86 -2.35
N TRP A 92 -13.74 -9.86 -2.16
CA TRP A 92 -15.19 -9.67 -2.23
C TRP A 92 -15.75 -8.81 -1.08
N GLY A 93 -15.07 -8.80 0.06
CA GLY A 93 -15.40 -7.93 1.19
C GLY A 93 -14.97 -6.48 1.00
N TYR A 94 -14.09 -6.19 0.03
CA TYR A 94 -13.55 -4.86 -0.20
C TYR A 94 -14.65 -3.84 -0.50
N ARG A 95 -14.50 -2.64 0.07
CA ARG A 95 -15.29 -1.46 -0.26
C ARG A 95 -14.36 -0.27 -0.45
N PRO A 96 -14.70 0.70 -1.32
CA PRO A 96 -13.86 1.87 -1.56
C PRO A 96 -13.51 2.67 -0.32
N TRP A 97 -14.31 2.61 0.76
CA TRP A 97 -14.02 3.28 2.02
C TRP A 97 -12.95 2.58 2.88
N MET A 98 -12.55 1.34 2.56
CA MET A 98 -11.52 0.58 3.29
C MET A 98 -10.10 1.04 2.92
N ARG A 99 -9.77 2.32 3.11
CA ARG A 99 -8.49 2.91 2.66
C ARG A 99 -7.55 3.20 3.79
N ASN A 100 -7.92 4.00 4.79
CA ASN A 100 -7.08 4.21 5.97
C ASN A 100 -7.37 3.14 7.02
N GLY A 101 -6.65 2.03 6.95
CA GLY A 101 -6.80 0.96 7.90
C GLY A 101 -5.88 -0.20 7.60
N VAL A 102 -6.17 -1.32 8.24
CA VAL A 102 -5.49 -2.59 8.06
C VAL A 102 -6.45 -3.58 7.45
N THR A 103 -6.12 -4.08 6.26
CA THR A 103 -6.78 -5.24 5.66
C THR A 103 -6.00 -6.49 6.00
N PHE A 104 -6.69 -7.58 6.29
CA PHE A 104 -6.12 -8.91 6.42
C PHE A 104 -6.74 -9.81 5.35
N THR A 105 -5.92 -10.58 4.64
CA THR A 105 -6.41 -11.65 3.76
C THR A 105 -5.64 -12.93 4.02
N GLY A 106 -6.35 -14.05 4.02
CA GLY A 106 -5.78 -15.38 4.20
C GLY A 106 -6.88 -16.41 4.35
N ASN A 107 -6.64 -17.65 3.90
CA ASN A 107 -7.59 -18.76 4.08
C ASN A 107 -9.03 -18.45 3.58
N SER A 108 -9.18 -17.79 2.43
CA SER A 108 -10.46 -17.35 1.83
C SER A 108 -11.23 -16.26 2.56
N ASP A 109 -10.70 -15.72 3.65
CA ASP A 109 -11.33 -14.67 4.43
C ASP A 109 -10.69 -13.31 4.18
N GLN A 110 -11.49 -12.26 4.41
CA GLN A 110 -11.05 -10.88 4.42
C GLN A 110 -11.56 -10.21 5.69
N MET A 111 -10.66 -9.55 6.41
CA MET A 111 -10.99 -8.69 7.56
C MET A 111 -10.48 -7.27 7.31
N TYR A 112 -11.16 -6.28 7.85
CA TYR A 112 -10.72 -4.89 7.87
C TYR A 112 -10.90 -4.28 9.25
N ILE A 113 -9.90 -3.52 9.72
CA ILE A 113 -10.03 -2.58 10.82
C ILE A 113 -9.55 -1.21 10.40
N GLY A 114 -10.36 -0.18 10.62
CA GLY A 114 -9.97 1.19 10.30
C GLY A 114 -11.15 2.14 10.26
N GLN A 115 -10.92 3.30 9.65
CA GLN A 115 -11.92 4.35 9.56
C GLN A 115 -12.81 4.11 8.33
N LYS A 116 -14.13 4.16 8.53
CA LYS A 116 -15.09 4.22 7.44
C LYS A 116 -15.16 5.63 6.91
N TYR A 117 -14.66 5.84 5.71
CA TYR A 117 -14.81 7.11 5.03
C TYR A 117 -16.12 7.17 4.26
N THR A 118 -16.73 8.35 4.26
CA THR A 118 -17.70 8.73 3.24
C THR A 118 -17.01 9.68 2.30
N TYR A 119 -17.17 9.46 1.00
CA TYR A 119 -16.66 10.35 -0.03
C TYR A 119 -17.62 11.52 -0.24
N ASP A 120 -17.08 12.70 -0.57
CA ASP A 120 -17.89 13.84 -1.02
C ASP A 120 -18.77 13.45 -2.22
N ASN A 121 -18.24 12.59 -3.09
CA ASN A 121 -18.98 11.89 -4.14
C ASN A 121 -18.68 10.38 -4.07
N PRO A 122 -19.68 9.51 -3.80
CA PRO A 122 -19.48 8.06 -3.66
C PRO A 122 -18.96 7.38 -4.93
N ASP A 123 -19.12 8.01 -6.09
CA ASP A 123 -18.67 7.50 -7.39
C ASP A 123 -17.25 7.99 -7.76
N GLU A 124 -16.67 8.88 -6.98
CA GLU A 124 -15.33 9.46 -7.21
C GLU A 124 -14.43 9.22 -6.00
N PRO A 125 -13.61 8.15 -5.99
CA PRO A 125 -12.71 7.82 -4.88
C PRO A 125 -11.62 8.86 -4.60
N GLY A 126 -11.47 9.89 -5.44
CA GLY A 126 -10.56 11.02 -5.25
C GLY A 126 -11.25 12.32 -4.84
N SER A 127 -12.58 12.32 -4.64
CA SER A 127 -13.38 13.52 -4.38
C SER A 127 -13.11 14.21 -3.04
N GLY A 128 -12.35 13.57 -2.15
CA GLY A 128 -12.09 14.06 -0.80
C GLY A 128 -12.83 13.22 0.25
N GLU A 129 -12.31 13.28 1.47
CA GLU A 129 -12.93 12.66 2.64
C GLU A 129 -13.90 13.70 3.26
N LEU A 130 -15.18 13.35 3.43
CA LEU A 130 -16.10 14.23 4.16
C LEU A 130 -15.58 14.40 5.59
N ASN A 131 -15.37 15.66 6.00
CA ASN A 131 -14.93 15.98 7.36
C ASN A 131 -15.89 15.38 8.40
N ASP A 132 -15.35 14.47 9.21
CA ASP A 132 -15.81 14.12 10.56
C ASP A 132 -17.12 13.29 10.71
N TYR A 133 -17.39 12.38 9.77
CA TYR A 133 -18.38 11.28 9.95
C TYR A 133 -17.73 9.89 9.93
N THR A 134 -16.47 9.76 10.38
CA THR A 134 -15.77 8.47 10.28
C THR A 134 -16.03 7.59 11.49
N ASP A 135 -16.70 6.46 11.29
CA ASP A 135 -16.82 5.41 12.29
C ASP A 135 -15.57 4.52 12.28
N ALA A 136 -15.12 4.09 13.46
CA ALA A 136 -14.22 2.95 13.54
C ALA A 136 -15.00 1.68 13.19
N ILE A 137 -14.50 0.91 12.22
CA ILE A 137 -15.11 -0.34 11.78
C ILE A 137 -14.16 -1.49 12.00
N VAL A 138 -14.73 -2.61 12.43
CA VAL A 138 -14.18 -3.95 12.24
C VAL A 138 -15.18 -4.69 11.36
N GLN A 139 -14.74 -5.18 10.21
CA GLN A 139 -15.55 -5.95 9.27
C GLN A 139 -14.86 -7.26 8.94
#